data_AF-A0AAV5MUM1-F1
#
_entry.id   AF-A0AAV5MUM1-F1
#
_cell.length_a   1.000
_cell.length_b   1.000
_cell.length_c   1.000
_cell.angle_alpha   90.00
_cell.angle_beta   90.00
_cell.angle_gamma   90.00
#
_symmetry.space_group_name_H-M   'P 1'
#
loop_
_entity.id
_entity.type
_entity.pdbx_description
1 polymer ?
#
loop_
_entity_poly.entity_id
_entity_poly.type
_entity_poly.pdbx_seq_one_letter_code
_entity_poly.pdbx_strand_id
1 'polypeptide(L)' 'GSSQYFLLYLCTQAGTYIKEFVHGDLGRTHPSVGSILGCRAEIMQLDVTDVKMDCFLTG' A
#
# COMPACT_ATOMS: atom_id res chain seq x y z
N GLY A 1 -20.10 13.47 9.12
CA GLY A 1 -18.68 13.29 9.47
C GLY A 1 -17.85 13.80 8.31
N SER A 2 -16.78 14.54 8.57
CA SER A 2 -15.87 14.99 7.51
C SER A 2 -15.08 13.81 6.97
N SER A 3 -15.07 13.62 5.65
CA SER A 3 -14.14 12.70 5.01
C SER A 3 -12.72 13.22 5.16
N GLN A 4 -11.80 12.36 5.59
CA GLN A 4 -10.38 12.67 5.70
C GLN A 4 -9.63 11.95 4.59
N TYR A 5 -8.73 12.66 3.92
CA TYR A 5 -7.94 12.15 2.80
C TYR A 5 -6.46 12.47 3.04
N PHE A 6 -5.60 11.57 2.59
CA PHE A 6 -4.16 11.79 2.59
C PHE A 6 -3.52 11.06 1.40
N LEU A 7 -2.31 11.48 1.04
CA LEU A 7 -1.48 10.79 0.05
C LEU A 7 -0.47 9.91 0.79
N LEU A 8 -0.33 8.67 0.32
CA LEU A 8 0.58 7.67 0.88
C LEU A 8 1.56 7.23 -0.19
N TYR A 9 2.82 7.65 -0.05
CA TYR A 9 3.91 7.20 -0.92
C TYR A 9 4.63 6.03 -0.26
N LEU A 10 4.78 4.93 -0.99
CA LEU A 10 5.38 3.69 -0.48
C LEU A 10 6.34 3.10 -1.51
N CYS A 11 7.44 2.53 -1.03
CA CYS A 11 8.26 1.59 -1.78
C CYS A 11 7.99 0.20 -1.21
N THR A 12 7.57 -0.75 -2.03
CA THR A 12 7.22 -2.10 -1.59
C THR A 12 8.10 -3.15 -2.24
N GLN A 13 8.12 -4.34 -1.67
CA GLN A 13 8.71 -5.50 -2.33
C GLN A 13 7.88 -5.91 -3.56
N ALA A 14 8.51 -6.60 -4.51
CA ALA A 14 7.83 -7.12 -5.69
C ALA A 14 6.66 -8.04 -5.30
N GLY A 15 5.54 -7.94 -6.02
CA GLY A 15 4.35 -8.75 -5.76
C GLY A 15 3.50 -8.30 -4.57
N THR A 16 3.81 -7.16 -3.95
CA THR A 16 2.96 -6.61 -2.86
C THR A 16 1.62 -6.11 -3.41
N TYR A 17 0.54 -6.56 -2.81
CA TYR A 17 -0.84 -6.21 -3.13
C TYR A 17 -1.26 -4.93 -2.39
N ILE A 18 -1.10 -3.77 -3.03
CA ILE A 18 -1.24 -2.45 -2.37
C ILE A 18 -2.67 -2.16 -1.92
N LYS A 19 -3.69 -2.59 -2.67
CA LYS A 19 -5.09 -2.35 -2.30
C LYS A 19 -5.40 -3.04 -0.97
N GLU A 20 -5.04 -4.30 -0.90
CA GLU A 20 -5.21 -5.20 0.24
C GLU A 20 -4.42 -4.71 1.45
N PHE A 21 -3.21 -4.18 1.25
CA PHE A 21 -2.45 -3.52 2.32
C PHE A 21 -3.17 -2.29 2.88
N VAL A 22 -3.92 -1.54 2.07
CA VAL A 22 -4.68 -0.38 2.56
C VAL A 22 -5.92 -0.80 3.35
N HIS A 23 -6.82 -1.58 2.73
CA HIS A 23 -8.12 -1.90 3.33
C HIS A 23 -8.11 -3.16 4.22
N GLY A 24 -7.02 -3.92 4.23
CA GLY A 24 -6.79 -5.08 5.09
C GLY A 24 -7.45 -6.38 4.62
N ASP A 25 -8.08 -6.38 3.44
CA ASP A 25 -8.68 -7.57 2.83
C ASP A 25 -9.49 -8.45 3.80
N LEU A 26 -10.47 -7.83 4.46
CA LEU A 26 -11.32 -8.47 5.49
C LEU A 26 -10.52 -9.12 6.65
N GLY A 27 -9.34 -8.56 6.96
CA GLY A 27 -8.46 -9.04 8.01
C GLY A 27 -7.42 -10.07 7.56
N ARG A 28 -7.39 -10.47 6.28
CA ARG A 28 -6.36 -11.39 5.76
C ARG A 28 -4.98 -10.75 5.62
N THR A 29 -4.91 -9.43 5.47
CA THR A 29 -3.66 -8.68 5.36
C THR A 29 -3.38 -7.91 6.65
N HIS A 30 -2.29 -8.24 7.33
CA HIS A 30 -1.92 -7.63 8.61
C HIS A 30 -0.39 -7.46 8.76
N PRO A 31 0.09 -6.28 9.22
CA PRO A 31 -0.70 -5.06 9.42
C PRO A 31 -1.18 -4.47 8.08
N SER A 32 -2.34 -3.83 8.11
CA SER A 32 -2.88 -2.97 7.04
C SER A 32 -2.93 -1.51 7.49
N VAL A 33 -3.01 -0.56 6.56
CA VAL A 33 -3.13 0.87 6.89
C VAL A 33 -4.33 1.13 7.80
N GLY A 34 -5.49 0.51 7.52
CA GLY A 34 -6.66 0.61 8.38
C GLY A 34 -6.38 0.11 9.81
N SER A 35 -5.70 -1.03 9.95
CA SER A 35 -5.34 -1.55 11.28
C SER A 35 -4.31 -0.68 12.01
N ILE A 36 -3.38 -0.06 11.29
CA ILE A 36 -2.36 0.84 11.84
C ILE A 36 -3.00 2.13 12.35
N LEU A 37 -3.93 2.70 11.59
CA LEU A 37 -4.63 3.94 11.95
C LEU A 37 -5.83 3.73 12.88
N GLY A 38 -6.22 2.47 13.13
CA GLY A 38 -7.40 2.13 13.93
C GLY A 38 -8.72 2.57 13.30
N CYS A 39 -8.78 2.67 11.96
CA CYS A 39 -9.97 3.11 11.23
C CYS A 39 -10.18 2.29 9.96
N ARG A 40 -11.35 2.42 9.33
CA ARG A 40 -11.53 1.92 7.97
C ARG A 40 -10.76 2.81 7.00
N ALA A 41 -9.91 2.23 6.17
CA ALA A 41 -9.19 2.90 5.10
C ALA A 41 -9.57 2.27 3.75
N GLU A 42 -9.74 3.10 2.72
CA GLU A 42 -10.12 2.68 1.36
C GLU A 42 -9.22 3.39 0.35
N ILE A 43 -8.89 2.70 -0.76
CA ILE A 43 -8.15 3.31 -1.87
C ILE A 43 -9.12 4.08 -2.77
N MET A 44 -8.82 5.37 -2.98
CA MET A 44 -9.50 6.20 -3.98
C MET A 44 -8.78 6.16 -5.33
N GLN A 45 -7.44 6.19 -5.32
CA GLN A 45 -6.58 6.15 -6.50
C GLN A 45 -5.27 5.43 -6.15
N LEU A 46 -4.68 4.74 -7.13
CA LEU A 46 -3.40 4.06 -6.98
C LEU A 46 -2.57 4.25 -8.26
N ASP A 47 -1.39 4.83 -8.11
CA ASP A 47 -0.45 5.06 -9.20
C ASP A 47 0.89 4.39 -8.89
N VAL A 48 1.50 3.78 -9.91
CA VAL A 48 2.89 3.30 -9.84
C VAL A 48 3.80 4.46 -10.23
N THR A 49 4.62 4.92 -9.29
CA THR A 49 5.50 6.08 -9.49
C THR A 49 6.88 5.70 -10.03
N ASP A 50 7.37 4.50 -9.69
CA ASP A 50 8.67 3.99 -10.12
C ASP A 50 8.67 2.45 -10.09
N VAL A 51 9.51 1.81 -10.91
CA VAL A 51 9.75 0.36 -10.92
C VAL A 51 11.24 0.11 -10.84
N LYS A 52 11.71 -0.24 -9.63
CA LYS A 52 13.12 -0.56 -9.38
C LYS A 52 13.43 -1.95 -9.91
N MET A 53 14.34 -2.01 -10.87
CA MET A 53 14.93 -3.26 -11.35
C MET A 53 16.38 -3.29 -10.87
N ASP A 54 16.71 -4.22 -9.97
CA ASP A 54 18.11 -4.50 -9.65
C ASP A 54 18.70 -5.23 -10.86
N CYS A 55 19.34 -4.48 -11.76
CA CYS A 55 20.15 -5.08 -12.82
C CYS A 55 21.34 -5.76 -12.15
N PHE A 56 21.34 -7.10 -12.13
CA PHE A 56 22.53 -7.89 -11.80
C PHE A 56 23.59 -7.67 -12.88
N LEU A 57 24.35 -6.58 -12.76
CA LEU A 57 25.66 -6.48 -13.39
C LEU A 57 26.59 -7.34 -12.53
N THR A 58 26.84 -8.53 -13.05
CA THR A 58 27.77 -9.54 -12.54
C THR A 58 29.16 -8.94 -12.35
N GLY A 59 29.74 -9.18 -11.18
CA GLY A 59 31.19 -9.21 -10.94
C GLY A 59 31.58 -10.63 -10.56
#